data_AF-A0A0R1MGT4-F1
#
_entry.id   AF-A0A0R1MGT4-F1
#
_cell.length_a   1.000
_cell.length_b   1.000
_cell.length_c   1.000
_cell.angle_alpha   90.00
_cell.angle_beta   90.00
_cell.angle_gamma   90.00
#
_symmetry.space_group_name_H-M   'P 1'
#
loop_
_entity.id
_entity.type
_entity.pdbx_description
1 polymer ?
#
loop_
_entity_poly.entity_id
_entity_poly.type
_entity_poly.pdbx_seq_one_letter_code
_entity_poly.pdbx_strand_id
1 'polypeptide(L)'
;MKQLVKLQKTQVKKLIKVYQDPDDKKEIYFKLTEKSIAVDTKHRKLHEDFYQRDKQVFKHVPESTLDDMLAFLTTYNAYMDSLKM
;
A
#
# COMPACT_ATOMS: atom_id res chain seq x y z
N MET A 1 3.93 4.74 -0.31
CA MET A 1 3.42 4.43 1.05
C MET A 1 3.06 2.95 1.13
N LYS A 2 3.85 2.14 1.86
CA LYS A 2 3.47 0.77 2.20
C LYS A 2 2.51 0.84 3.40
N GLN A 3 1.21 0.65 3.18
CA GLN A 3 0.29 0.44 4.30
C GLN A 3 0.52 -0.98 4.84
N LEU A 4 1.35 -1.09 5.87
CA LEU A 4 1.51 -2.33 6.62
C LEU A 4 0.41 -2.41 7.67
N VAL A 5 -0.74 -2.96 7.28
CA VAL A 5 -1.70 -3.51 8.25
C VAL A 5 -1.04 -4.74 8.87
N LYS A 6 -0.84 -4.73 10.18
CA LYS A 6 -0.28 -5.86 10.95
C LYS A 6 -1.30 -7.00 10.95
N LEU A 7 -1.27 -7.83 9.91
CA LEU A 7 -2.18 -8.96 9.75
C LEU A 7 -1.73 -10.13 10.63
N GLN A 8 -2.59 -10.56 11.57
CA GLN A 8 -2.34 -11.78 12.34
C GLN A 8 -2.27 -12.99 11.37
N LYS A 9 -1.17 -13.76 11.41
CA LYS A 9 -0.83 -14.86 10.47
C LYS A 9 -1.98 -15.84 10.18
N THR A 10 -2.89 -16.06 11.12
CA THR A 10 -4.04 -16.97 10.99
C THR A 10 -5.18 -16.40 10.14
N GLN A 11 -5.37 -15.09 10.12
CA GLN A 11 -6.42 -14.43 9.34
C GLN A 11 -6.04 -14.32 7.85
N VAL A 12 -4.74 -14.15 7.56
CA VAL A 12 -4.19 -14.08 6.19
C VAL A 12 -4.47 -15.35 5.39
N LYS A 13 -4.43 -16.52 6.03
CA LYS A 13 -4.69 -17.82 5.37
C LYS A 13 -6.09 -17.95 4.77
N LYS A 14 -7.09 -17.23 5.32
CA LYS A 14 -8.46 -17.21 4.77
C LYS A 14 -8.66 -16.11 3.73
N LEU A 15 -7.67 -15.26 3.53
CA LEU A 15 -7.72 -14.09 2.66
C LEU A 15 -6.91 -14.31 1.38
N ILE A 16 -5.97 -15.24 1.37
CA ILE A 16 -5.09 -15.52 0.24
C ILE A 16 -5.15 -17.03 -0.08
N LYS A 17 -5.31 -17.36 -1.36
CA LYS A 17 -5.14 -18.71 -1.91
C LYS A 17 -3.70 -18.85 -2.40
N VAL A 18 -3.07 -19.95 -2.01
CA VAL A 18 -1.75 -20.35 -2.51
C VAL A 18 -1.96 -21.35 -3.64
N TYR A 19 -1.24 -21.19 -4.75
CA TYR A 19 -1.23 -22.15 -5.84
C TYR A 19 0.17 -22.26 -6.45
N GLN A 20 0.44 -23.39 -7.11
CA GLN A 20 1.64 -23.59 -7.91
C GLN A 20 1.23 -23.91 -9.33
N ASP A 21 2.05 -23.49 -10.29
CA ASP A 21 1.85 -23.88 -11.67
C ASP A 21 2.05 -25.41 -11.79
N PRO A 22 1.15 -26.15 -12.46
CA PRO A 22 1.33 -27.59 -12.67
C PRO A 22 2.66 -27.94 -13.38
N ASP A 23 3.13 -27.04 -14.25
CA ASP A 23 4.32 -27.20 -15.10
C ASP A 23 5.59 -26.60 -14.47
N ASP A 24 5.46 -25.65 -13.53
CA ASP A 24 6.56 -25.11 -12.74
C ASP A 24 6.28 -25.12 -11.23
N LYS A 25 6.84 -26.14 -10.57
CA LYS A 25 6.72 -26.32 -9.11
C LYS A 25 7.74 -25.53 -8.29
N LYS A 26 8.67 -24.80 -8.93
CA LYS A 26 9.68 -24.00 -8.20
C LYS A 26 9.07 -22.75 -7.60
N GLU A 27 8.06 -22.18 -8.24
CA GLU A 27 7.42 -20.96 -7.81
C GLU A 27 6.13 -21.23 -7.02
N ILE A 28 5.83 -20.30 -6.10
CA ILE A 28 4.60 -20.32 -5.30
C ILE A 28 3.89 -18.99 -5.53
N TYR A 29 2.68 -19.06 -6.05
CA TYR A 29 1.85 -17.91 -6.34
C TYR A 29 0.78 -17.70 -5.27
N PHE A 30 0.35 -16.44 -5.14
CA PHE A 30 -0.64 -16.01 -4.17
C PHE A 30 -1.74 -15.23 -4.88
N LYS A 31 -3.00 -15.58 -4.62
CA LYS A 31 -4.17 -14.88 -5.15
C LYS A 31 -5.10 -14.47 -4.03
N LEU A 32 -5.72 -13.29 -4.15
CA LEU A 32 -6.77 -12.88 -3.22
C LEU A 32 -7.99 -13.80 -3.34
N THR A 33 -8.59 -14.15 -2.20
CA THR A 33 -9.92 -14.76 -2.17
C THR A 33 -11.00 -13.74 -2.55
N GLU A 34 -12.20 -14.19 -2.89
CA GLU A 34 -13.35 -13.31 -3.15
C GLU A 34 -13.63 -12.35 -1.98
N LYS A 35 -13.52 -12.86 -0.74
CA LYS A 35 -13.65 -12.05 0.48
C LYS A 35 -12.61 -10.93 0.52
N SER A 36 -11.36 -11.22 0.17
CA SER A 36 -10.30 -10.22 0.13
C SER A 36 -10.45 -9.23 -1.00
N ILE A 37 -10.93 -9.68 -2.17
CA ILE A 37 -11.22 -8.78 -3.30
C ILE A 37 -12.27 -7.75 -2.88
N ALA A 38 -13.32 -8.16 -2.16
CA ALA A 38 -14.34 -7.24 -1.65
C ALA A 38 -13.76 -6.22 -0.65
N VAL A 39 -12.84 -6.64 0.22
CA VAL A 39 -12.16 -5.74 1.17
C VAL A 39 -11.21 -4.78 0.44
N ASP A 40 -10.38 -5.29 -0.46
CA ASP A 40 -9.43 -4.53 -1.26
C ASP A 40 -10.14 -3.49 -2.14
N THR A 41 -11.30 -3.85 -2.71
CA THR A 41 -12.13 -2.92 -3.49
C THR A 41 -12.59 -1.73 -2.63
N LYS A 42 -13.11 -1.98 -1.42
CA LYS A 42 -13.50 -0.91 -0.49
C LYS A 42 -12.30 -0.07 -0.06
N HIS A 43 -11.17 -0.73 0.18
CA HIS A 43 -9.94 -0.08 0.59
C HIS A 43 -9.39 0.86 -0.49
N ARG A 44 -9.34 0.40 -1.74
CA ARG A 44 -8.95 1.22 -2.90
C ARG A 44 -9.90 2.39 -3.10
N LYS A 45 -11.20 2.17 -2.94
CA LYS A 45 -12.17 3.28 -3.00
C LYS A 45 -11.89 4.33 -1.94
N LEU A 46 -11.62 3.92 -0.70
CA LEU A 46 -11.28 4.86 0.37
C LEU A 46 -9.98 5.64 0.08
N HIS A 47 -8.97 4.99 -0.47
CA HIS A 47 -7.74 5.65 -0.94
C HIS A 47 -8.02 6.70 -2.01
N GLU A 48 -8.85 6.36 -2.99
CA GLU A 48 -9.25 7.28 -4.05
C GLU A 48 -10.04 8.46 -3.48
N ASP A 49 -10.99 8.21 -2.59
CA ASP A 49 -11.79 9.25 -1.93
C ASP A 49 -10.89 10.22 -1.15
N PHE A 50 -9.88 9.71 -0.44
CA PHE A 50 -8.89 10.55 0.26
C PHE A 50 -8.03 11.35 -0.71
N TYR A 51 -7.54 10.72 -1.78
CA TYR A 51 -6.75 11.41 -2.79
C TYR A 51 -7.55 12.57 -3.41
N GLN A 52 -8.79 12.32 -3.84
CA GLN A 52 -9.63 13.35 -4.47
C GLN A 52 -10.01 14.48 -3.50
N ARG A 53 -10.34 14.14 -2.25
CA ARG A 53 -10.63 15.12 -1.20
C ARG A 53 -9.43 16.02 -0.94
N ASP A 54 -8.26 15.43 -0.76
CA ASP A 54 -7.07 16.14 -0.26
C ASP A 54 -6.29 16.83 -1.38
N LYS A 55 -6.44 16.40 -2.63
CA LYS A 55 -5.82 17.04 -3.81
C LYS A 55 -6.08 18.55 -3.88
N GLN A 56 -7.22 19.03 -3.38
CA GLN A 56 -7.56 20.46 -3.38
C GLN A 56 -6.63 21.30 -2.50
N VAL A 57 -6.06 20.72 -1.43
CA VAL A 57 -5.12 21.42 -0.53
C VAL A 57 -3.88 21.87 -1.31
N PHE A 58 -3.40 21.01 -2.21
CA PHE A 58 -2.16 21.26 -2.95
C PHE A 58 -2.33 22.23 -4.13
N LYS A 59 -3.55 22.53 -4.58
CA LYS A 59 -3.78 23.45 -5.71
C LYS A 59 -3.27 24.87 -5.48
N HIS A 60 -3.24 25.29 -4.22
CA HIS A 60 -2.84 26.64 -3.83
C HIS A 60 -1.40 26.71 -3.31
N VAL A 61 -0.67 25.58 -3.38
CA VAL A 61 0.71 25.50 -2.92
C VAL A 61 1.64 25.76 -4.12
N PRO A 62 2.59 26.69 -4.01
CA PRO A 62 3.60 26.90 -5.05
C PRO A 62 4.40 25.62 -5.32
N GLU A 63 4.78 25.40 -6.58
CA GLU A 63 5.56 24.23 -6.99
C GLU A 63 6.87 24.10 -6.20
N SER A 64 7.59 25.20 -5.98
CA SER A 64 8.82 25.21 -5.17
C SER A 64 8.60 24.71 -3.74
N THR A 65 7.44 25.02 -3.14
CA THR A 65 7.10 24.53 -1.80
C THR A 65 6.75 23.05 -1.83
N LEU A 66 6.14 22.55 -2.90
CA LEU A 66 5.92 21.11 -3.07
C LEU A 66 7.26 20.37 -3.19
N ASP A 67 8.23 20.93 -3.91
CA ASP A 67 9.57 20.36 -4.02
C ASP A 67 10.27 20.32 -2.66
N ASP A 68 10.18 21.39 -1.87
CA ASP A 68 10.73 21.42 -0.50
C ASP A 68 10.08 20.36 0.40
N MET A 69 8.75 20.18 0.31
CA MET A 69 8.03 19.14 1.04
C MET A 69 8.48 17.73 0.64
N LEU A 70 8.70 17.50 -0.67
CA LEU A 70 9.18 16.22 -1.19
C LEU A 70 10.62 15.93 -0.73
N ALA A 71 11.49 16.94 -0.74
CA ALA A 71 12.85 16.83 -0.24
C ALA A 71 12.87 16.43 1.24
N PHE A 72 12.06 17.11 2.07
CA PHE A 72 11.89 16.76 3.49
C PHE A 72 11.40 15.32 3.68
N LEU A 73 10.33 14.91 2.98
CA LEU A 73 9.77 13.56 3.09
C LEU A 73 10.79 12.50 2.68
N THR A 74 11.63 12.79 1.69
CA THR A 74 12.70 11.88 1.25
C THR A 74 13.74 11.68 2.35
N THR A 75 14.23 12.77 2.95
CA THR A 75 15.18 12.70 4.07
C THR A 75 14.57 11.99 5.28
N TYR A 76 13.31 12.29 5.60
CA TYR A 76 12.62 11.69 6.73
C TYR A 76 12.39 10.19 6.54
N ASN A 77 11.98 9.76 5.35
CA ASN A 77 11.82 8.33 5.06
C ASN A 77 13.14 7.58 5.16
N ALA A 78 14.25 8.15 4.64
CA ALA A 78 15.57 7.54 4.75
C ALA A 78 16.01 7.37 6.22
N TYR A 79 15.72 8.37 7.06
CA TYR A 79 15.92 8.26 8.50
C TYR A 79 15.07 7.14 9.10
N MET A 80 13.78 7.07 8.79
CA MET A 80 12.88 6.02 9.29
C MET A 80 13.33 4.61 8.88
N ASP A 81 13.77 4.44 7.63
CA ASP A 81 14.32 3.16 7.13
C ASP A 81 15.60 2.76 7.89
N SER A 82 16.43 3.74 8.28
CA SER A 82 17.63 3.49 9.08
C SER A 82 17.33 2.96 10.49
N LEU A 83 16.12 3.22 11.01
CA LEU A 83 15.70 2.78 12.35
C LEU A 83 15.30 1.29 12.43
N LYS A 84 15.31 0.55 11.31
CA LYS A 84 14.99 -0.90 11.24
C LYS A 84 13.70 -1.29 12.00
N MET A 85 12.62 -0.52 11.84
CA MET A 85 11.28 -0.91 12.30
C MET A 85 10.48 -1.67 11.23
#